data_AF-A0A094Z289-F1
#
_entry.id   AF-A0A094Z289-F1
#
_cell.length_a   1.000
_cell.length_b   1.000
_cell.length_c   1.000
_cell.angle_alpha   90.00
_cell.angle_beta   90.00
_cell.angle_gamma   90.00
#
_symmetry.space_group_name_H-M   'P 1'
#
loop_
_entity.id
_entity.type
_entity.pdbx_description
1 polymer ?
#
loop_
_entity_poly.entity_id
_entity_poly.type
_entity_poly.pdbx_seq_one_letter_code
_entity_poly.pdbx_strand_id
1 'polypeptide(L)'
;MINPQTTTTTHTVELIGSYTARHLQSGLEVDQSGRKNRPSTKSAIPALCRKLIESGLDPADKVHVIRKALDREGHIPVFKRDRALSVWASLDCVESDTRPPHWVKHRPLLRPRRGE
;
A
#
# COMPACT_ATOMS: atom_id res chain seq x y z
N MET A 1 23.86 -27.86 -11.16
CA MET A 1 22.54 -27.30 -10.79
C MET A 1 22.70 -25.80 -10.63
N ILE A 2 22.08 -25.02 -11.51
CA ILE A 2 22.15 -23.56 -11.49
C ILE A 2 21.01 -23.10 -10.58
N ASN A 3 21.29 -22.55 -9.40
CA ASN A 3 20.27 -21.91 -8.59
C ASN A 3 19.71 -20.73 -9.41
N PRO A 4 18.39 -20.66 -9.69
CA PRO A 4 17.85 -19.43 -10.24
C PRO A 4 18.03 -18.35 -9.17
N GLN A 5 18.93 -17.41 -9.43
CA GLN A 5 19.02 -16.17 -8.67
C GLN A 5 17.68 -15.47 -8.91
N THR A 6 16.73 -15.60 -7.98
CA THR A 6 15.52 -14.79 -7.97
C THR A 6 15.95 -13.35 -7.74
N THR A 7 16.23 -12.63 -8.83
CA THR A 7 16.45 -11.19 -8.81
C THR A 7 15.16 -10.55 -8.33
N THR A 8 15.10 -10.25 -7.03
CA THR A 8 13.96 -9.56 -6.43
C THR A 8 13.89 -8.17 -7.03
N THR A 9 12.84 -7.88 -7.78
CA THR A 9 12.65 -6.57 -8.41
C THR A 9 12.19 -5.58 -7.35
N THR A 10 12.58 -4.31 -7.48
CA THR A 10 12.11 -3.24 -6.59
C THR A 10 11.16 -2.31 -7.34
N HIS A 11 9.94 -2.21 -6.84
CA HIS A 11 8.84 -1.39 -7.34
C HIS A 11 8.78 -0.08 -6.57
N THR A 12 8.54 1.03 -7.26
CA THR A 12 8.51 2.36 -6.63
C THR A 12 7.07 2.81 -6.51
N VAL A 13 6.65 3.04 -5.27
CA VAL A 13 5.33 3.56 -4.94
C VAL A 13 5.49 5.01 -4.47
N GLU A 14 4.82 5.90 -5.17
CA GLU A 14 4.67 7.30 -4.80
C GLU A 14 3.42 7.48 -3.94
N LEU A 15 3.60 8.01 -2.72
CA LEU A 15 2.53 8.43 -1.84
C LEU A 15 2.23 9.91 -2.09
N ILE A 16 0.99 10.22 -2.47
CA ILE A 16 0.51 11.58 -2.72
C ILE A 16 -0.47 11.94 -1.60
N GLY A 17 -0.11 12.93 -0.80
CA GLY A 17 -0.86 13.27 0.42
C GLY A 17 -0.92 12.10 1.41
N SER A 18 -2.10 11.86 1.99
CA SER A 18 -2.35 10.78 2.96
C SER A 18 -3.20 9.64 2.39
N TYR A 19 -3.85 9.86 1.24
CA TYR A 19 -4.95 9.02 0.76
C TYR A 19 -4.73 8.41 -0.62
N THR A 20 -3.66 8.81 -1.32
CA THR A 20 -3.42 8.38 -2.70
C THR A 20 -2.05 7.73 -2.80
N ALA A 21 -1.98 6.57 -3.46
CA ALA A 21 -0.73 5.89 -3.76
C ALA A 21 -0.70 5.49 -5.24
N ARG A 22 0.45 5.71 -5.88
CA ARG A 22 0.67 5.43 -7.31
C ARG A 22 1.91 4.57 -7.49
N HIS A 23 1.79 3.53 -8.30
CA HIS A 23 2.92 2.73 -8.75
C HIS A 23 3.55 3.42 -9.97
N LEU A 24 4.82 3.79 -9.89
CA LEU A 24 5.45 4.59 -10.96
C LEU A 24 5.67 3.80 -12.25
N GLN A 25 5.98 2.51 -12.15
CA GLN A 25 6.32 1.67 -13.29
C GLN A 25 5.10 1.36 -14.17
N SER A 26 3.94 1.09 -13.55
CA SER A 26 2.71 0.77 -14.30
C SER A 26 1.72 1.93 -14.42
N GLY A 27 1.94 3.02 -13.68
CA GLY A 27 0.99 4.12 -13.56
C GLY A 27 -0.28 3.79 -12.74
N LEU A 28 -0.39 2.59 -12.17
CA LEU A 28 -1.56 2.17 -11.40
C LEU A 28 -1.72 3.04 -10.15
N GLU A 29 -2.90 3.59 -9.96
CA GLU A 29 -3.21 4.47 -8.83
C GLU A 29 -4.36 3.92 -7.97
N VAL A 30 -4.26 4.15 -6.67
CA VAL A 30 -5.34 3.95 -5.71
C VAL A 30 -5.56 5.25 -4.96
N ASP A 31 -6.74 5.83 -5.14
CA ASP A 31 -7.24 6.93 -4.34
C ASP A 31 -8.27 6.44 -3.32
N GLN A 32 -8.04 6.76 -2.05
CA GLN A 32 -8.97 6.50 -0.94
C GLN A 32 -9.62 7.77 -0.40
N SER A 33 -9.45 8.93 -1.06
CA SER A 33 -10.01 10.22 -0.63
C SER A 33 -11.54 10.22 -0.53
N GLY A 34 -12.24 9.41 -1.34
CA GLY A 34 -13.69 9.25 -1.30
C GLY A 34 -14.22 8.52 -0.05
N ARG A 35 -13.35 7.99 0.82
CA ARG A 35 -13.71 7.26 2.04
C ARG A 35 -13.66 8.11 3.31
N LYS A 36 -13.73 9.44 3.18
CA LYS A 36 -13.66 10.44 4.26
C LYS A 36 -14.63 10.21 5.45
N ASN A 37 -15.73 9.47 5.25
CA ASN A 37 -16.76 9.26 6.27
C ASN A 37 -16.71 7.89 6.98
N ARG A 38 -15.60 7.14 6.89
CA ARG A 38 -15.38 5.97 7.77
C ARG A 38 -14.42 6.34 8.90
N PRO A 39 -14.67 5.87 10.13
CA PRO A 39 -13.84 6.13 11.31
C PRO A 39 -12.44 5.49 11.24
N SER A 40 -12.04 4.96 10.07
CA SER A 40 -10.67 4.53 9.83
C SER A 40 -10.16 4.89 8.45
N THR A 41 -9.15 5.75 8.41
CA THR A 41 -8.34 6.00 7.22
C THR A 41 -7.42 4.80 7.00
N LYS A 42 -7.73 3.97 5.99
CA LYS A 42 -6.79 2.93 5.56
C LYS A 42 -5.75 3.53 4.63
N SER A 43 -4.47 3.29 4.89
CA SER A 43 -3.40 3.74 3.98
C SER A 43 -3.63 3.22 2.56
N ALA A 44 -3.31 4.04 1.56
CA ALA A 44 -3.43 3.68 0.15
C ALA A 44 -2.40 2.64 -0.30
N ILE A 45 -1.24 2.57 0.38
CA ILE A 45 -0.12 1.67 0.01
C ILE A 45 -0.54 0.20 0.06
N PRO A 46 -1.10 -0.35 1.16
CA PRO A 46 -1.58 -1.73 1.17
C PRO A 46 -2.59 -2.07 0.08
N ALA A 47 -3.51 -1.15 -0.20
CA ALA A 47 -4.53 -1.35 -1.23
C ALA A 47 -3.91 -1.38 -2.64
N LEU A 48 -2.95 -0.50 -2.92
CA LEU A 48 -2.18 -0.54 -4.16
C LEU A 48 -1.39 -1.84 -4.29
N CYS A 49 -0.68 -2.26 -3.23
CA CYS A 49 0.13 -3.49 -3.26
C CYS A 49 -0.73 -4.74 -3.53
N ARG A 50 -1.95 -4.80 -3.00
CA ARG A 50 -2.91 -5.88 -3.32
C ARG A 50 -3.27 -5.90 -4.80
N LYS A 51 -3.62 -4.74 -5.38
CA LYS A 51 -3.92 -4.66 -6.82
C LYS A 51 -2.73 -5.02 -7.70
N LEU A 52 -1.51 -4.66 -7.28
CA LEU A 52 -0.29 -5.02 -8.00
C LEU A 52 -0.08 -6.55 -8.02
N ILE A 53 -0.26 -7.21 -6.89
CA ILE A 53 -0.23 -8.68 -6.82
C ILE A 53 -1.35 -9.29 -7.68
N GLU A 54 -2.58 -8.77 -7.59
CA GLU A 54 -3.70 -9.21 -8.43
C GLU A 54 -3.42 -9.03 -9.94
N SER A 55 -2.64 -8.01 -10.32
CA SER A 55 -2.21 -7.77 -11.69
C SER A 55 -1.02 -8.62 -12.14
N GLY A 56 -0.48 -9.48 -11.27
CA GLY A 56 0.56 -10.46 -11.60
C GLY A 56 1.97 -10.13 -11.14
N LEU A 57 2.17 -9.09 -10.31
CA LEU A 57 3.50 -8.81 -9.72
C LEU A 57 3.85 -9.88 -8.67
N ASP A 58 5.14 -10.23 -8.58
CA ASP A 58 5.63 -11.22 -7.60
C ASP A 58 5.47 -10.68 -6.17
N PRO A 59 4.74 -11.37 -5.28
CA PRO A 59 4.62 -10.97 -3.88
C PRO A 59 5.94 -10.85 -3.10
N ALA A 60 7.03 -11.46 -3.59
CA ALA A 60 8.37 -11.36 -3.02
C ALA A 60 9.12 -10.08 -3.41
N ASP A 61 8.70 -9.41 -4.50
CA ASP A 61 9.31 -8.16 -4.97
C ASP A 61 9.25 -7.07 -3.90
N LYS A 62 10.27 -6.21 -3.86
CA LYS A 62 10.36 -5.12 -2.90
C LYS A 62 9.55 -3.91 -3.35
N VAL A 63 9.07 -3.16 -2.37
CA VAL A 63 8.43 -1.87 -2.56
C VAL A 63 9.27 -0.81 -1.87
N HIS A 64 9.77 0.11 -2.68
CA HIS A 64 10.35 1.37 -2.26
C HIS A 64 9.25 2.44 -2.23
N VAL A 65 9.18 3.22 -1.14
CA VAL A 65 8.14 4.23 -0.97
C VAL A 65 8.77 5.62 -0.98
N ILE A 66 8.32 6.47 -1.90
CA ILE A 66 8.62 7.90 -1.93
C ILE A 66 7.37 8.70 -1.62
N ARG A 67 7.49 9.91 -1.08
CA ARG A 67 6.35 10.78 -0.85
C ARG A 67 6.47 12.02 -1.71
N LYS A 68 5.44 12.35 -2.48
CA LYS A 68 5.38 13.60 -3.24
C LYS A 68 5.24 14.78 -2.28
N ALA A 69 6.07 15.81 -2.45
CA ALA A 69 5.89 17.06 -1.72
C ALA A 69 4.62 17.77 -2.24
N LEU A 70 3.84 18.37 -1.34
CA LEU A 70 2.59 19.06 -1.71
C LEU A 70 2.80 20.56 -1.91
N ASP A 71 3.81 21.11 -1.27
CA ASP A 71 4.14 22.53 -1.15
C ASP A 71 5.29 22.97 -2.08
N ARG A 72 5.97 22.01 -2.69
CA ARG A 72 7.12 22.23 -3.58
C ARG A 72 7.23 21.12 -4.60
N GLU A 73 8.01 21.37 -5.66
CA GLU A 73 8.40 20.32 -6.59
C GLU A 73 9.33 19.30 -5.91
N GLY A 74 9.21 18.04 -6.32
CA GLY A 74 10.03 16.93 -5.87
C GLY A 74 9.40 16.02 -4.82
N HIS A 75 10.25 15.22 -4.17
CA HIS A 75 9.85 14.16 -3.25
C HIS A 75 10.50 14.34 -1.88
N ILE A 76 9.73 14.03 -0.83
CA ILE A 76 10.20 13.87 0.53
C ILE A 76 10.61 12.40 0.70
N PRO A 77 11.89 12.12 1.01
CA PRO A 77 12.31 10.77 1.33
C PRO A 77 11.50 10.24 2.50
N VAL A 78 10.87 9.08 2.32
CA VAL A 78 10.24 8.37 3.42
C VAL A 78 11.28 7.39 3.93
N PHE A 79 11.81 7.60 5.13
CA PHE A 79 12.71 6.64 5.78
C PHE A 79 11.93 5.39 6.19
N LYS A 80 11.58 4.56 5.22
CA LYS A 80 11.00 3.23 5.39
C LYS A 80 11.91 2.25 4.68
N ARG A 81 12.32 1.21 5.41
CA ARG A 81 13.05 0.08 4.81
C ARG A 81 12.18 -0.54 3.72
N ASP A 82 12.77 -0.87 2.58
CA ASP A 82 12.07 -1.58 1.51
C ASP A 82 11.57 -2.93 2.03
N ARG A 83 10.29 -3.21 1.79
CA ARG A 83 9.62 -4.44 2.21
C ARG A 83 8.96 -5.11 1.02
N ALA A 84 8.73 -6.41 1.11
CA ALA A 84 8.08 -7.16 0.05
C ALA A 84 6.64 -6.67 -0.19
N LEU A 85 6.14 -6.80 -1.42
CA LEU A 85 4.75 -6.50 -1.80
C LEU A 85 3.75 -7.22 -0.86
N SER A 86 4.01 -8.49 -0.56
CA SER A 86 3.23 -9.31 0.38
C SER A 86 3.17 -8.71 1.81
N VAL A 87 4.27 -8.13 2.29
CA VAL A 87 4.30 -7.49 3.61
C VAL A 87 3.35 -6.30 3.64
N TRP A 88 3.40 -5.43 2.63
CA TRP A 88 2.49 -4.30 2.54
C TRP A 88 1.04 -4.72 2.33
N ALA A 89 0.79 -5.72 1.47
CA ALA A 89 -0.54 -6.22 1.17
C ALA A 89 -1.22 -6.87 2.39
N SER A 90 -0.43 -7.45 3.29
CA SER A 90 -0.91 -8.12 4.52
C SER A 90 -1.15 -7.20 5.70
N LEU A 91 -0.87 -5.90 5.57
CA LEU A 91 -1.07 -4.91 6.63
C LEU A 91 -2.17 -3.92 6.23
N ASP A 92 -2.89 -3.40 7.21
CA ASP A 92 -3.67 -2.17 7.07
C ASP A 92 -3.21 -1.21 8.18
N CYS A 93 -2.97 0.06 7.83
CA CYS A 93 -2.87 1.11 8.84
C CYS A 93 -4.28 1.57 9.16
N VAL A 94 -4.66 1.54 10.43
CA VAL A 94 -5.98 1.95 10.92
C VAL A 94 -5.77 3.14 11.84
N GLU A 95 -6.35 4.27 11.46
CA GLU A 95 -6.52 5.43 12.32
C GLU A 95 -7.94 5.43 12.89
N SER A 96 -8.18 6.03 14.05
CA SER A 96 -9.54 6.22 14.58
C SER A 96 -9.57 7.43 15.50
N ASP A 97 -10.72 8.06 15.68
CA ASP A 97 -10.83 9.28 16.51
C ASP A 97 -10.40 9.08 17.96
N THR A 98 -10.45 7.83 18.46
CA THR A 98 -10.13 7.49 19.85
C THR A 98 -8.74 6.89 20.04
N ARG A 99 -8.00 6.58 18.96
CA ARG A 99 -6.70 5.90 19.05
C ARG A 99 -5.72 6.39 18.00
N PRO A 100 -4.43 6.51 18.34
CA PRO A 100 -3.41 6.83 17.36
C PRO A 100 -3.34 5.77 16.23
N PRO A 101 -2.80 6.14 15.06
CA PRO A 101 -2.61 5.22 13.94
C PRO A 101 -1.86 3.96 14.36
N HIS A 102 -2.40 2.80 14.05
CA HIS A 102 -1.78 1.50 14.35
C HIS A 102 -1.92 0.52 13.18
N TRP A 103 -1.00 -0.43 13.11
CA TRP A 103 -0.95 -1.43 12.05
C TRP A 103 -1.67 -2.71 12.48
N VAL A 104 -2.58 -3.20 11.64
CA VAL A 104 -3.29 -4.47 11.84
C VAL A 104 -3.06 -5.40 10.66
N LYS A 105 -3.16 -6.73 10.90
CA LYS A 105 -3.16 -7.70 9.81
C LYS A 105 -4.41 -7.48 8.95
N HIS A 106 -4.22 -7.32 7.64
CA HIS A 106 -5.32 -7.22 6.69
C HIS A 106 -6.19 -8.47 6.78
N ARG A 107 -7.46 -8.28 7.10
CA ARG A 107 -8.50 -9.30 6.95
C ARG A 107 -9.55 -8.77 5.98
N PRO A 108 -9.80 -9.46 4.85
CA PRO A 108 -10.99 -9.17 4.06
C PRO A 108 -12.20 -9.27 4.99
N LEU A 109 -13.12 -8.31 4.91
CA LEU A 109 -14.43 -8.49 5.55
C LEU A 109 -15.03 -9.75 4.91
N LEU A 110 -15.19 -10.81 5.70
CA LEU A 110 -16.09 -11.89 5.35
C LEU A 110 -17.42 -11.22 5.00
N ARG A 111 -17.97 -11.52 3.81
CA ARG A 111 -19.28 -11.00 3.37
C ARG A 111 -20.24 -11.03 4.57
N PRO A 112 -21.07 -9.99 4.77
CA PRO A 112 -22.17 -10.15 5.71
C PRO A 112 -22.93 -11.41 5.30
N ARG A 113 -23.07 -12.36 6.23
CA ARG A 113 -24.08 -13.42 6.05
C ARG A 113 -25.38 -12.68 5.82
N ARG A 114 -25.94 -12.77 4.60
CA ARG A 114 -27.33 -12.34 4.39
C ARG A 114 -28.14 -13.13 5.43
N GLY A 115 -28.80 -12.40 6.32
CA GLY A 115 -29.63 -12.98 7.36
C GLY A 115 -30.64 -13.92 6.74
N GLU A 116 -30.80 -15.06 7.41
CA GLU A 116 -32.01 -15.89 7.40
C GLU A 116 -33.23 -15.09 7.86
#